data_AF-A0A383A4P9-F1
#
_entry.id   AF-A0A383A4P9-F1
#
_cell.length_a   1.000
_cell.length_b   1.000
_cell.length_c   1.000
_cell.angle_alpha   90.00
_cell.angle_beta   90.00
_cell.angle_gamma   90.00
#
_symmetry.space_group_name_H-M   'P 1'
#
loop_
_entity.id
_entity.type
_entity.pdbx_description
1 polymer ?
#
loop_
_entity_poly.entity_id
_entity_poly.type
_entity_poly.pdbx_seq_one_letter_code
_entity_poly.pdbx_strand_id
1 'polypeptide(L)'
;WARHWLDVARYADNKGYVFFEEKSFPWAWTYRDYVIDAHNVDKPFDRFIIEQLAADQLELGADRRALAALGFLTLGPRFSGNIHDILDDRIDVTTRGLMGLTVSCARCHDHKYDPIPTADYYSLYGVFRSAAEPTLPPTFEPAPDTAERHAFDAEMKKRLQALEAFVAKTRTGIINTARNRTAEYLAAVHAKRDQPSTENFMLLTDKGAINPYVIHRWENFLKDARRNNDPVWTVWHRFAALANNEFAAKAPEV
;
A
#
# COMPACT_ATOMS: atom_id res chain seq x y z
N TRP A 1 -30.39 1.11 15.85
CA TRP A 1 -29.74 0.59 14.62
C TRP A 1 -28.35 1.16 14.39
N ALA A 2 -28.15 2.49 14.35
CA ALA A 2 -26.82 3.11 14.15
C ALA A 2 -25.70 2.53 15.05
N ARG A 3 -25.94 2.31 16.35
CA ARG A 3 -24.97 1.66 17.25
C ARG A 3 -24.49 0.30 16.73
N HIS A 4 -25.40 -0.55 16.24
CA HIS A 4 -25.05 -1.85 15.69
C HIS A 4 -24.23 -1.73 14.41
N TRP A 5 -24.51 -0.72 13.59
CA TRP A 5 -23.70 -0.44 12.41
C TRP A 5 -22.28 0.00 12.78
N LEU A 6 -22.14 0.83 13.81
CA LEU A 6 -20.83 1.25 14.31
C LEU A 6 -20.02 0.08 14.86
N ASP A 7 -20.67 -0.92 15.48
CA ASP A 7 -20.03 -2.18 15.87
C ASP A 7 -19.50 -2.94 14.63
N VAL A 8 -20.29 -3.05 13.56
CA VAL A 8 -19.88 -3.68 12.28
C VAL A 8 -18.73 -2.95 11.60
N ALA A 9 -18.78 -1.61 11.60
CA ALA A 9 -17.73 -0.76 11.04
C ALA A 9 -16.45 -0.73 11.91
N ARG A 10 -16.47 -1.36 13.08
CA ARG A 10 -15.39 -1.36 14.08
C ARG A 10 -15.00 0.05 14.48
N TYR A 11 -16.01 0.88 14.67
CA TYR A 11 -15.82 2.26 15.07
C TYR A 11 -15.07 2.34 16.40
N ALA A 12 -14.02 3.15 16.42
CA ALA A 12 -13.33 3.55 17.64
C ALA A 12 -12.77 4.96 17.44
N ASP A 13 -12.76 5.74 18.53
CA ASP A 13 -12.08 7.04 18.54
C ASP A 13 -10.55 6.89 18.61
N ASN A 14 -10.02 5.66 18.66
CA ASN A 14 -8.59 5.36 18.73
C ASN A 14 -8.13 4.32 17.71
N LYS A 15 -6.83 4.33 17.42
CA LYS A 15 -6.13 3.47 16.45
C LYS A 15 -5.70 2.11 17.03
N GLY A 16 -6.04 1.83 18.28
CA GLY A 16 -5.46 0.73 19.05
C GLY A 16 -3.98 0.99 19.40
N TYR A 17 -3.16 -0.04 19.26
CA TYR A 17 -1.73 0.04 19.57
C TYR A 17 -0.94 0.64 18.39
N VAL A 18 -0.32 1.80 18.64
CA VAL A 18 0.55 2.52 17.69
C VAL A 18 1.81 3.00 18.41
N PHE A 19 2.93 3.05 17.69
CA PHE A 19 4.22 3.54 18.19
C PHE A 19 4.49 4.94 17.66
N PHE A 20 4.92 5.86 18.53
CA PHE A 20 5.38 7.21 18.16
C PHE A 20 4.37 8.03 17.34
N GLU A 21 3.08 7.71 17.42
CA GLU A 21 1.99 8.38 16.73
C GLU A 21 0.87 8.77 17.70
N GLU A 22 0.05 9.74 17.30
CA GLU A 22 -1.20 10.05 18.00
C GLU A 22 -2.13 8.83 17.98
N LYS A 23 -2.57 8.40 19.17
CA LYS A 23 -3.40 7.20 19.36
C LYS A 23 -4.85 7.43 18.95
N SER A 24 -5.30 8.68 18.99
CA SER A 24 -6.69 9.03 18.70
C SER A 24 -6.90 9.26 17.20
N PHE A 25 -8.13 9.08 16.74
CA PHE A 25 -8.63 9.61 15.48
C PHE A 25 -9.34 10.93 15.77
N PRO A 26 -8.71 12.11 15.57
CA PRO A 26 -9.28 13.38 16.02
C PRO A 26 -10.66 13.70 15.43
N TRP A 27 -10.96 13.13 14.26
CA TRP A 27 -12.18 13.38 13.49
C TRP A 27 -13.09 12.15 13.37
N ALA A 28 -12.86 11.08 14.15
CA ALA A 28 -13.68 9.86 14.06
C ALA A 28 -15.17 10.13 14.25
N TRP A 29 -15.52 11.07 15.14
CA TRP A 29 -16.89 11.47 15.42
C TRP A 29 -17.69 11.86 14.17
N THR A 30 -17.03 12.34 13.11
CA THR A 30 -17.70 12.73 11.86
C THR A 30 -18.34 11.52 11.15
N TYR A 31 -17.70 10.35 11.19
CA TYR A 31 -18.28 9.11 10.68
C TYR A 31 -19.41 8.62 11.57
N ARG A 32 -19.25 8.70 12.90
CA ARG A 32 -20.30 8.33 13.86
C ARG A 32 -21.57 9.13 13.58
N ASP A 33 -21.44 10.44 13.47
CA ASP A 33 -22.56 11.35 13.25
C ASP A 33 -23.18 11.11 11.87
N TYR A 34 -22.36 10.90 10.82
CA TYR A 34 -22.86 10.47 9.51
C TYR A 34 -23.72 9.19 9.57
N VAL A 35 -23.28 8.17 10.31
CA VAL A 35 -24.04 6.92 10.46
C VAL A 35 -25.35 7.17 11.20
N ILE A 36 -25.33 7.95 12.28
CA ILE A 36 -26.53 8.31 13.05
C ILE A 36 -27.53 9.04 12.15
N ASP A 37 -27.08 10.06 11.43
CA ASP A 37 -27.91 10.87 10.55
C ASP A 37 -28.48 10.04 9.39
N ALA A 38 -27.66 9.21 8.74
CA ALA A 38 -28.11 8.34 7.66
C ALA A 38 -29.24 7.39 8.09
N HIS A 39 -29.19 6.87 9.31
CA HIS A 39 -30.28 6.06 9.87
C HIS A 39 -31.51 6.90 10.22
N ASN A 40 -31.33 8.10 10.78
CA ASN A 40 -32.44 8.96 11.18
C ASN A 40 -33.26 9.48 9.99
N VAL A 41 -32.64 9.63 8.83
CA VAL A 41 -33.32 10.07 7.59
C VAL A 41 -33.70 8.90 6.67
N ASP A 42 -33.61 7.66 7.14
CA ASP A 42 -33.89 6.45 6.37
C ASP A 42 -33.17 6.43 5.01
N LYS A 43 -31.87 6.76 5.01
CA LYS A 43 -31.06 6.80 3.79
C LYS A 43 -31.17 5.45 3.06
N PRO A 44 -31.43 5.43 1.73
CA PRO A 44 -31.43 4.20 0.95
C PRO A 44 -30.14 3.40 1.17
N PHE A 45 -30.29 2.11 1.43
CA PHE A 45 -29.18 1.25 1.84
C PHE A 45 -28.07 1.20 0.78
N ASP A 46 -28.44 1.11 -0.50
CA ASP A 46 -27.52 1.17 -1.63
C ASP A 46 -26.68 2.46 -1.62
N ARG A 47 -27.32 3.62 -1.41
CA ARG A 47 -26.62 4.90 -1.30
C ARG A 47 -25.71 4.94 -0.10
N PHE A 48 -26.16 4.44 1.05
CA PHE A 48 -25.39 4.36 2.28
C PHE A 48 -24.11 3.53 2.10
N ILE A 49 -24.19 2.38 1.43
CA ILE A 49 -23.02 1.54 1.12
C ILE A 49 -22.07 2.23 0.12
N ILE A 50 -22.59 2.80 -0.96
CA ILE A 50 -21.78 3.48 -1.98
C ILE A 50 -20.98 4.62 -1.35
N GLU A 51 -21.60 5.45 -0.51
CA GLU A 51 -20.90 6.54 0.17
C GLU A 51 -19.77 6.01 1.08
N GLN A 52 -20.00 4.91 1.80
CA GLN A 52 -18.96 4.34 2.67
C GLN A 52 -17.75 3.75 1.93
N LEU A 53 -17.93 3.29 0.70
CA LEU A 53 -16.85 2.69 -0.10
C LEU A 53 -16.17 3.69 -1.04
N ALA A 54 -16.90 4.72 -1.51
CA ALA A 54 -16.45 5.54 -2.63
C ALA A 54 -17.04 6.96 -2.65
N ALA A 55 -17.40 7.56 -1.51
CA ALA A 55 -17.93 8.94 -1.51
C ALA A 55 -17.03 9.97 -2.19
N ASP A 56 -15.70 9.78 -2.19
CA ASP A 56 -14.72 10.62 -2.88
C ASP A 56 -14.82 10.55 -4.42
N GLN A 57 -15.45 9.49 -4.96
CA GLN A 57 -15.70 9.30 -6.39
C GLN A 57 -17.08 9.81 -6.83
N LEU A 58 -17.89 10.35 -5.90
CA LEU A 58 -19.23 10.84 -6.19
C LEU A 58 -19.22 12.35 -6.47
N GLU A 59 -20.14 12.79 -7.33
CA GLU A 59 -20.42 14.21 -7.54
C GLU A 59 -21.28 14.76 -6.39
N LEU A 60 -20.63 15.20 -5.31
CA LEU A 60 -21.31 15.64 -4.08
C LEU A 60 -21.82 17.10 -4.11
N GLY A 61 -21.42 17.90 -5.10
CA GLY A 61 -21.73 19.34 -5.13
C GLY A 61 -21.08 20.09 -3.97
N ALA A 62 -21.79 21.10 -3.45
CA ALA A 62 -21.28 21.95 -2.36
C ALA A 62 -21.33 21.27 -0.99
N ASP A 63 -22.31 20.38 -0.76
CA ASP A 63 -22.44 19.63 0.48
C ASP A 63 -21.62 18.34 0.41
N ARG A 64 -20.50 18.31 1.13
CA ARG A 64 -19.55 17.19 1.10
C ARG A 64 -19.64 16.28 2.32
N ARG A 65 -20.73 16.34 3.08
CA ARG A 65 -20.92 15.50 4.29
C ARG A 65 -20.83 14.00 4.03
N ALA A 66 -21.17 13.54 2.82
CA ALA A 66 -21.01 12.14 2.43
C ALA A 66 -19.54 11.66 2.51
N LEU A 67 -18.54 12.53 2.43
CA LEU A 67 -17.12 12.14 2.59
C LEU A 67 -16.82 11.55 3.97
N ALA A 68 -17.59 11.92 5.00
CA ALA A 68 -17.46 11.33 6.33
C ALA A 68 -17.73 9.82 6.32
N ALA A 69 -18.53 9.31 5.38
CA ALA A 69 -18.84 7.90 5.21
C ALA A 69 -17.60 7.02 4.99
N LEU A 70 -16.53 7.58 4.39
CA LEU A 70 -15.25 6.89 4.18
C LEU A 70 -14.56 6.50 5.50
N GLY A 71 -15.06 6.97 6.64
CA GLY A 71 -14.74 6.42 7.96
C GLY A 71 -14.88 4.91 8.05
N PHE A 72 -15.77 4.29 7.25
CA PHE A 72 -15.93 2.84 7.18
C PHE A 72 -14.64 2.09 6.81
N LEU A 73 -13.80 2.67 5.93
CA LEU A 73 -12.52 2.10 5.50
C LEU A 73 -11.31 2.70 6.21
N THR A 74 -11.45 3.92 6.73
CA THR A 74 -10.33 4.71 7.29
C THR A 74 -10.25 4.68 8.82
N LEU A 75 -11.34 4.34 9.50
CA LEU A 75 -11.32 4.03 10.93
C LEU A 75 -11.06 2.54 11.15
N GLY A 76 -10.62 2.22 12.36
CA GLY A 76 -10.26 0.86 12.77
C GLY A 76 -8.81 0.74 13.25
N PRO A 77 -8.39 -0.48 13.60
CA PRO A 77 -7.05 -0.74 14.14
C PRO A 77 -5.96 -0.41 13.11
N ARG A 78 -4.87 0.20 13.58
CA ARG A 78 -3.71 0.54 12.72
C ARG A 78 -2.53 -0.42 12.85
N PHE A 79 -2.62 -1.44 13.70
CA PHE A 79 -1.62 -2.52 13.81
C PHE A 79 -0.17 -2.02 13.82
N SER A 80 0.14 -1.00 14.63
CA SER A 80 1.48 -0.40 14.68
C SER A 80 2.01 0.10 13.32
N GLY A 81 1.13 0.47 12.39
CA GLY A 81 1.49 0.91 11.05
C GLY A 81 1.73 -0.23 10.05
N ASN A 82 1.43 -1.49 10.41
CA ASN A 82 1.54 -2.59 9.45
C ASN A 82 0.46 -2.48 8.36
N ILE A 83 0.86 -1.94 7.22
CA ILE A 83 -0.02 -1.73 6.07
C ILE A 83 -0.67 -3.02 5.56
N HIS A 84 -0.03 -4.18 5.70
CA HIS A 84 -0.60 -5.45 5.24
C HIS A 84 -1.78 -5.87 6.12
N ASP A 85 -1.70 -5.65 7.43
CA ASP A 85 -2.79 -5.99 8.35
C ASP A 85 -3.91 -4.94 8.30
N ILE A 86 -3.59 -3.67 8.08
CA ILE A 86 -4.61 -2.63 7.82
C ILE A 86 -5.42 -2.96 6.56
N LEU A 87 -4.77 -3.45 5.50
CA LEU A 87 -5.47 -3.80 4.25
C LEU A 87 -6.28 -5.09 4.39
N ASP A 88 -5.78 -6.08 5.13
CA ASP A 88 -6.55 -7.28 5.49
C ASP A 88 -7.81 -6.92 6.28
N ASP A 89 -7.68 -6.00 7.24
CA ASP A 89 -8.77 -5.44 8.02
C ASP A 89 -9.80 -4.72 7.13
N ARG A 90 -9.38 -3.95 6.12
CA ARG A 90 -10.29 -3.32 5.13
C ARG A 90 -11.03 -4.33 4.25
N ILE A 91 -10.33 -5.39 3.84
CA ILE A 91 -10.94 -6.51 3.12
C ILE A 91 -12.02 -7.13 4.02
N ASP A 92 -11.69 -7.44 5.27
CA ASP A 92 -12.60 -8.11 6.19
C ASP A 92 -13.86 -7.30 6.48
N VAL A 93 -13.77 -6.00 6.74
CA VAL A 93 -14.97 -5.18 6.98
C VAL A 93 -15.86 -5.05 5.75
N THR A 94 -15.25 -5.05 4.57
CA THR A 94 -16.01 -5.00 3.31
C THR A 94 -16.70 -6.34 3.07
N THR A 95 -15.99 -7.46 3.20
CA THR A 95 -16.56 -8.78 2.86
C THR A 95 -17.43 -9.32 3.98
N ARG A 96 -16.94 -9.35 5.21
CA ARG A 96 -17.70 -9.86 6.35
C ARG A 96 -18.78 -8.87 6.77
N GLY A 97 -18.47 -7.57 6.79
CA GLY A 97 -19.41 -6.54 7.24
C GLY A 97 -20.54 -6.25 6.26
N LEU A 98 -20.31 -6.33 4.94
CA LEU A 98 -21.34 -6.03 3.93
C LEU A 98 -21.94 -7.28 3.27
N MET A 99 -21.13 -8.33 3.03
CA MET A 99 -21.56 -9.53 2.30
C MET A 99 -21.84 -10.72 3.22
N GLY A 100 -21.44 -10.64 4.50
CA GLY A 100 -21.52 -11.77 5.43
C GLY A 100 -20.54 -12.90 5.11
N LEU A 101 -19.50 -12.64 4.32
CA LEU A 101 -18.51 -13.64 3.87
C LEU A 101 -17.16 -13.45 4.57
N THR A 102 -16.61 -14.54 5.09
CA THR A 102 -15.25 -14.57 5.64
C THR A 102 -14.25 -14.85 4.52
N VAL A 103 -13.47 -13.85 4.14
CA VAL A 103 -12.52 -13.96 3.01
C VAL A 103 -11.07 -14.07 3.50
N SER A 104 -10.77 -13.71 4.75
CA SER A 104 -9.39 -13.64 5.27
C SER A 104 -8.59 -14.94 5.21
N CYS A 105 -9.22 -16.13 5.19
CA CYS A 105 -8.48 -17.38 4.97
C CYS A 105 -7.81 -17.43 3.58
N ALA A 106 -8.42 -16.79 2.58
CA ALA A 106 -7.89 -16.66 1.22
C ALA A 106 -6.58 -15.85 1.15
N ARG A 107 -6.14 -15.24 2.26
CA ARG A 107 -4.87 -14.50 2.35
C ARG A 107 -3.66 -15.41 2.10
N CYS A 108 -3.71 -16.66 2.57
CA CYS A 108 -2.54 -17.55 2.56
C CYS A 108 -2.71 -18.79 1.67
N HIS A 109 -3.96 -19.21 1.43
CA HIS A 109 -4.31 -20.35 0.60
C HIS A 109 -5.74 -20.16 0.11
N ASP A 110 -6.14 -20.85 -0.96
CA ASP A 110 -7.52 -20.76 -1.45
C ASP A 110 -8.51 -21.12 -0.33
N HIS A 111 -9.61 -20.38 -0.25
CA HIS A 111 -10.54 -20.51 0.86
C HIS A 111 -11.05 -21.95 1.01
N LYS A 112 -11.11 -22.43 2.26
CA LYS A 112 -11.30 -23.86 2.55
C LYS A 112 -12.62 -24.44 2.06
N TYR A 113 -13.70 -23.65 2.13
CA TYR A 113 -15.07 -24.10 1.87
C TYR A 113 -15.69 -23.40 0.67
N ASP A 114 -15.67 -22.07 0.68
CA ASP A 114 -16.16 -21.25 -0.44
C ASP A 114 -15.17 -21.18 -1.60
N PRO A 115 -15.64 -21.06 -2.86
CA PRO A 115 -14.80 -21.01 -4.06
C PRO A 115 -14.15 -19.63 -4.24
N ILE A 116 -13.35 -19.22 -3.27
CA ILE A 116 -12.64 -17.94 -3.25
C ILE A 116 -11.14 -18.22 -3.36
N PRO A 117 -10.55 -18.07 -4.56
CA PRO A 117 -9.13 -18.28 -4.73
C PRO A 117 -8.33 -17.17 -4.05
N THR A 118 -7.09 -17.50 -3.68
CA THR A 118 -6.09 -16.55 -3.19
C THR A 118 -5.93 -15.36 -4.14
N ALA A 119 -6.05 -15.61 -5.44
CA ALA A 119 -5.98 -14.58 -6.47
C ALA A 119 -7.06 -13.49 -6.33
N ASP A 120 -8.28 -13.84 -5.91
CA ASP A 120 -9.37 -12.89 -5.74
C ASP A 120 -9.15 -12.03 -4.49
N TYR A 121 -8.68 -12.64 -3.40
CA TYR A 121 -8.25 -11.89 -2.21
C TYR A 121 -7.19 -10.85 -2.56
N TYR A 122 -6.15 -11.26 -3.31
CA TYR A 122 -5.08 -10.34 -3.70
C TYR A 122 -5.50 -9.33 -4.79
N SER A 123 -6.54 -9.62 -5.56
CA SER A 123 -7.15 -8.63 -6.48
C SER A 123 -7.81 -7.51 -5.68
N LEU A 124 -8.57 -7.84 -4.64
CA LEU A 124 -9.16 -6.85 -3.73
C LEU A 124 -8.10 -6.11 -2.90
N TYR A 125 -7.06 -6.82 -2.45
CA TYR A 125 -5.88 -6.20 -1.83
C TYR A 125 -5.28 -5.14 -2.76
N GLY A 126 -5.14 -5.42 -4.06
CA GLY A 126 -4.66 -4.47 -5.06
C GLY A 126 -5.52 -3.22 -5.16
N VAL A 127 -6.85 -3.36 -5.13
CA VAL A 127 -7.80 -2.23 -5.12
C VAL A 127 -7.56 -1.34 -3.89
N PHE A 128 -7.59 -1.91 -2.68
CA PHE A 128 -7.40 -1.11 -1.46
C PHE A 128 -5.98 -0.55 -1.33
N ARG A 129 -4.96 -1.26 -1.83
CA ARG A 129 -3.57 -0.78 -1.84
C ARG A 129 -3.38 0.41 -2.78
N SER A 130 -4.24 0.53 -3.78
CA SER A 130 -4.24 1.64 -4.74
C SER A 130 -5.00 2.86 -4.23
N ALA A 131 -5.72 2.75 -3.12
CA ALA A 131 -6.36 3.87 -2.43
C ALA A 131 -5.37 4.55 -1.47
N ALA A 132 -5.52 5.87 -1.30
CA ALA A 132 -4.71 6.67 -0.39
C ALA A 132 -5.57 7.51 0.53
N GLU A 133 -5.20 7.56 1.81
CA GLU A 133 -5.78 8.51 2.74
C GLU A 133 -5.13 9.88 2.54
N PRO A 134 -5.91 10.96 2.41
CA PRO A 134 -5.34 12.27 2.23
C PRO A 134 -4.65 12.73 3.53
N THR A 135 -3.48 13.36 3.40
CA THR A 135 -2.75 13.91 4.56
C THR A 135 -3.57 14.95 5.32
N LEU A 136 -4.39 15.70 4.59
CA LEU A 136 -5.40 16.59 5.16
C LEU A 136 -6.77 15.97 4.90
N PRO A 137 -7.55 15.65 5.95
CA PRO A 137 -8.92 15.22 5.78
C PRO A 137 -9.73 16.26 4.99
N PRO A 138 -10.63 15.83 4.09
CA PRO A 138 -11.48 16.76 3.35
C PRO A 138 -12.45 17.46 4.30
N THR A 139 -12.78 18.71 4.00
CA THR A 139 -13.82 19.45 4.72
C THR A 139 -15.19 19.11 4.13
N PHE A 140 -16.19 18.96 5.00
CA PHE A 140 -17.59 18.79 4.59
C PHE A 140 -18.22 20.12 4.20
N GLU A 141 -17.74 21.19 4.84
CA GLU A 141 -18.14 22.57 4.61
C GLU A 141 -17.19 23.24 3.61
N PRO A 142 -17.68 24.26 2.87
CA PRO A 142 -16.81 25.12 2.07
C PRO A 142 -15.68 25.71 2.91
N ALA A 143 -14.49 25.79 2.32
CA ALA A 143 -13.38 26.47 2.95
C ALA A 143 -13.77 27.93 3.27
N PRO A 144 -13.41 28.45 4.47
CA PRO A 144 -13.67 29.84 4.79
C PRO A 144 -12.86 30.75 3.85
N ASP A 145 -13.50 31.81 3.34
CA ASP A 145 -12.86 32.80 2.46
C ASP A 145 -12.10 33.84 3.30
N THR A 146 -10.96 33.43 3.86
CA THR A 146 -10.11 34.29 4.71
C THR A 146 -8.68 34.39 4.18
N ALA A 147 -8.01 35.49 4.49
CA ALA A 147 -6.62 35.72 4.09
C ALA A 147 -5.68 34.62 4.62
N GLU A 148 -5.94 34.13 5.83
CA GLU A 148 -5.18 33.03 6.44
C GLU A 148 -5.35 31.73 5.65
N ARG A 149 -6.58 31.45 5.20
CA ARG A 149 -6.86 30.25 4.40
C ARG A 149 -6.20 30.33 3.03
N HIS A 150 -6.28 31.47 2.36
CA HIS A 150 -5.58 31.70 1.08
C HIS A 150 -4.07 31.55 1.22
N ALA A 151 -3.48 32.09 2.30
CA ALA A 151 -2.05 31.94 2.57
C ALA A 151 -1.66 30.47 2.84
N PHE A 152 -2.48 29.73 3.60
CA PHE A 152 -2.29 28.30 3.83
C PHE A 152 -2.35 27.49 2.53
N ASP A 153 -3.37 27.70 1.70
CA ASP A 153 -3.55 26.97 0.45
C ASP A 153 -2.40 27.24 -0.54
N ALA A 154 -1.91 28.50 -0.59
CA ALA A 154 -0.76 28.88 -1.42
C ALA A 154 0.54 28.17 -0.98
N GLU A 155 0.84 28.16 0.32
CA GLU A 155 2.04 27.50 0.84
C GLU A 155 1.92 25.97 0.76
N MET A 156 0.73 25.40 1.01
CA MET A 156 0.48 23.97 0.85
C MET A 156 0.71 23.53 -0.59
N LYS A 157 0.15 24.25 -1.57
CA LYS A 157 0.35 23.96 -3.00
C LYS A 157 1.84 23.98 -3.37
N LYS A 158 2.58 24.98 -2.91
CA LYS A 158 4.03 25.10 -3.13
C LYS A 158 4.79 23.90 -2.55
N ARG A 159 4.47 23.48 -1.33
CA ARG A 159 5.10 22.32 -0.67
C ARG A 159 4.77 21.00 -1.36
N LEU A 160 3.52 20.80 -1.77
CA LEU A 160 3.10 19.62 -2.53
C LEU A 160 3.85 19.53 -3.86
N GLN A 161 3.94 20.63 -4.61
CA GLN A 161 4.72 20.66 -5.86
C GLN A 161 6.20 20.37 -5.63
N ALA A 162 6.80 20.91 -4.57
CA ALA A 162 8.19 20.63 -4.22
C ALA A 162 8.40 19.15 -3.84
N LEU A 163 7.46 18.56 -3.10
CA LEU A 163 7.47 17.15 -2.74
C LEU A 163 7.34 16.25 -3.98
N GLU A 164 6.38 16.53 -4.85
CA GLU A 164 6.18 15.80 -6.11
C GLU A 164 7.42 15.85 -7.01
N ALA A 165 8.01 17.04 -7.17
CA ALA A 165 9.24 17.22 -7.92
C ALA A 165 10.41 16.45 -7.28
N PHE A 166 10.53 16.48 -5.96
CA PHE A 166 11.53 15.70 -5.22
C PHE A 166 11.35 14.20 -5.43
N VAL A 167 10.13 13.68 -5.29
CA VAL A 167 9.82 12.26 -5.50
C VAL A 167 10.10 11.85 -6.94
N ALA A 168 9.65 12.62 -7.92
CA ALA A 168 9.89 12.34 -9.34
C ALA A 168 11.38 12.33 -9.69
N LYS A 169 12.13 13.33 -9.22
CA LYS A 169 13.58 13.42 -9.42
C LYS A 169 14.30 12.25 -8.75
N THR A 170 13.94 11.93 -7.51
CA THR A 170 14.55 10.84 -6.74
C THR A 170 14.28 9.49 -7.39
N ARG A 171 13.03 9.22 -7.78
CA ARG A 171 12.63 8.01 -8.50
C ARG A 171 13.44 7.85 -9.78
N THR A 172 13.52 8.91 -10.59
CA THR A 172 14.30 8.90 -11.84
C THR A 172 15.78 8.64 -11.58
N GLY A 173 16.36 9.27 -10.55
CA GLY A 173 17.74 9.05 -10.13
C GLY A 173 18.01 7.61 -9.69
N ILE A 174 17.11 7.02 -8.90
CA ILE A 174 17.20 5.61 -8.46
C ILE A 174 17.12 4.67 -9.67
N ILE A 175 16.17 4.89 -10.58
CA ILE A 175 16.02 4.07 -11.80
C ILE A 175 17.27 4.16 -12.68
N ASN A 176 17.77 5.36 -12.93
CA ASN A 176 18.97 5.56 -13.75
C ASN A 176 20.20 4.91 -13.11
N THR A 177 20.35 5.05 -11.79
CA THR A 177 21.44 4.40 -11.04
C THR A 177 21.32 2.88 -11.11
N ALA A 178 20.12 2.33 -10.93
CA ALA A 178 19.86 0.90 -11.05
C ALA A 178 20.24 0.36 -12.44
N ARG A 179 19.88 1.08 -13.50
CA ARG A 179 20.18 0.71 -14.90
C ARG A 179 21.67 0.81 -15.20
N ASN A 180 22.30 1.94 -14.88
CA ASN A 180 23.70 2.18 -15.22
C ASN A 180 24.67 1.28 -14.45
N ARG A 181 24.28 0.82 -13.26
CA ARG A 181 25.11 -0.04 -12.40
C ARG A 181 24.70 -1.51 -12.43
N THR A 182 23.98 -1.94 -13.47
CA THR A 182 23.47 -3.33 -13.58
C THR A 182 24.58 -4.37 -13.37
N ALA A 183 25.76 -4.17 -13.94
CA ALA A 183 26.89 -5.08 -13.76
C ALA A 183 27.32 -5.21 -12.29
N GLU A 184 27.37 -4.10 -11.56
CA GLU A 184 27.71 -4.10 -10.12
C GLU A 184 26.62 -4.82 -9.30
N TYR A 185 25.34 -4.63 -9.64
CA TYR A 185 24.24 -5.35 -9.01
C TYR A 185 24.32 -6.87 -9.26
N LEU A 186 24.60 -7.30 -10.49
CA LEU A 186 24.76 -8.72 -10.83
C LEU A 186 25.96 -9.34 -10.11
N ALA A 187 27.08 -8.62 -10.03
CA ALA A 187 28.25 -9.06 -9.27
C ALA A 187 27.93 -9.19 -7.77
N ALA A 188 27.18 -8.24 -7.21
CA ALA A 188 26.76 -8.29 -5.81
C ALA A 188 25.81 -9.48 -5.52
N VAL A 189 24.89 -9.79 -6.44
CA VAL A 189 24.05 -11.00 -6.33
C VAL A 189 24.91 -12.27 -6.37
N HIS A 190 25.85 -12.35 -7.32
CA HIS A 190 26.74 -13.51 -7.46
C HIS A 190 27.64 -13.71 -6.22
N ALA A 191 28.13 -12.63 -5.62
CA ALA A 191 28.93 -12.67 -4.40
C ALA A 191 28.13 -13.14 -3.17
N LYS A 192 26.81 -12.92 -3.18
CA LYS A 192 25.90 -13.32 -2.10
C LYS A 192 25.28 -14.71 -2.26
N ARG A 193 25.56 -15.43 -3.36
CA ARG A 193 24.88 -16.71 -3.69
C ARG A 193 24.93 -17.78 -2.58
N ASP A 194 25.97 -17.75 -1.75
CA ASP A 194 26.23 -18.71 -0.67
C ASP A 194 25.90 -18.11 0.72
N GLN A 195 25.30 -16.92 0.76
CA GLN A 195 24.87 -16.25 1.98
C GLN A 195 23.34 -16.39 2.15
N PRO A 196 22.83 -16.48 3.39
CA PRO A 196 21.40 -16.42 3.63
C PRO A 196 20.82 -15.10 3.10
N SER A 197 19.58 -15.15 2.62
CA SER A 197 18.85 -13.97 2.17
C SER A 197 18.90 -12.88 3.24
N THR A 198 19.44 -11.71 2.90
CA THR A 198 19.33 -10.54 3.77
C THR A 198 17.93 -9.98 3.61
N GLU A 199 16.97 -10.49 4.37
CA GLU A 199 15.63 -9.92 4.40
C GLU A 199 15.69 -8.44 4.78
N ASN A 200 14.96 -7.64 3.99
CA ASN A 200 14.52 -6.26 4.17
C ASN A 200 14.78 -5.58 5.53
N PHE A 201 16.03 -5.37 5.91
CA PHE A 201 16.34 -4.26 6.80
C PHE A 201 16.28 -2.99 5.96
N MET A 202 15.56 -1.97 6.45
CA MET A 202 15.59 -0.60 5.95
C MET A 202 17.03 -0.05 6.05
N LEU A 203 17.89 -0.51 5.16
CA LEU A 203 19.27 -0.07 5.08
C LEU A 203 19.25 1.30 4.41
N LEU A 204 19.47 2.33 5.21
CA LEU A 204 19.92 3.62 4.71
C LEU A 204 21.24 3.36 3.99
N THR A 205 21.20 3.40 2.67
CA THR A 205 22.40 3.27 1.84
C THR A 205 23.04 4.64 1.70
N ASP A 206 24.32 4.72 1.99
CA ASP A 206 25.10 5.93 1.71
C ASP A 206 24.97 6.34 0.24
N LYS A 207 25.11 7.64 -0.02
CA LYS A 207 25.06 8.18 -1.37
C LYS A 207 26.12 7.50 -2.24
N GLY A 208 25.67 6.77 -3.26
CA GLY A 208 26.54 6.03 -4.18
C GLY A 208 26.79 4.56 -3.80
N ALA A 209 26.29 4.08 -2.66
CA ALA A 209 26.32 2.65 -2.35
C ALA A 209 25.37 1.84 -3.26
N ILE A 210 25.64 0.55 -3.40
CA ILE A 210 24.76 -0.40 -4.10
C ILE A 210 23.50 -0.61 -3.26
N ASN A 211 22.32 -0.45 -3.86
CA ASN A 211 21.05 -0.56 -3.14
C ASN A 211 20.67 -2.03 -2.83
N PRO A 212 20.61 -2.46 -1.56
CA PRO A 212 20.28 -3.83 -1.17
C PRO A 212 18.91 -4.29 -1.68
N TYR A 213 17.93 -3.39 -1.75
CA TYR A 213 16.61 -3.72 -2.28
C TYR A 213 16.68 -4.08 -3.77
N VAL A 214 17.51 -3.36 -4.55
CA VAL A 214 17.72 -3.67 -5.97
C VAL A 214 18.49 -4.98 -6.15
N ILE A 215 19.47 -5.29 -5.28
CA ILE A 215 20.11 -6.62 -5.26
C ILE A 215 19.07 -7.72 -5.08
N HIS A 216 18.20 -7.61 -4.07
CA HIS A 216 17.18 -8.62 -3.80
C HIS A 216 16.21 -8.81 -4.97
N ARG A 217 15.82 -7.71 -5.64
CA ARG A 217 15.00 -7.79 -6.86
C ARG A 217 15.71 -8.52 -8.00
N TRP A 218 16.99 -8.27 -8.20
CA TRP A 218 17.79 -9.03 -9.18
C TRP A 218 17.90 -10.49 -8.81
N GLU A 219 18.14 -10.81 -7.54
CA GLU A 219 18.20 -12.19 -7.06
C GLU A 219 16.92 -12.97 -7.36
N ASN A 220 15.74 -12.40 -7.02
CA ASN A 220 14.45 -13.03 -7.30
C ASN A 220 14.21 -13.17 -8.81
N PHE A 221 14.50 -12.12 -9.58
CA PHE A 221 14.37 -12.15 -11.04
C PHE A 221 15.25 -13.26 -11.65
N LEU A 222 16.50 -13.39 -11.23
CA LEU A 222 17.42 -14.42 -11.75
C LEU A 222 17.00 -15.84 -11.32
N LYS A 223 16.43 -16.02 -10.12
CA LYS A 223 15.83 -17.30 -9.72
C LYS A 223 14.66 -17.68 -10.63
N ASP A 224 13.77 -16.73 -10.91
CA ASP A 224 12.63 -16.95 -11.81
C ASP A 224 13.08 -17.20 -13.25
N ALA A 225 14.05 -16.42 -13.75
CA ALA A 225 14.63 -16.58 -15.08
C ALA A 225 15.26 -17.97 -15.26
N ARG A 226 15.97 -18.47 -14.24
CA ARG A 226 16.51 -19.84 -14.21
C ARG A 226 15.40 -20.88 -14.24
N ARG A 227 14.35 -20.73 -13.42
CA ARG A 227 13.21 -21.66 -13.38
C ARG A 227 12.49 -21.75 -14.72
N ASN A 228 12.44 -20.63 -15.44
CA ASN A 228 11.71 -20.51 -16.70
C ASN A 228 12.59 -20.73 -17.96
N ASN A 229 13.87 -21.11 -17.80
CA ASN A 229 14.83 -21.23 -18.90
C ASN A 229 14.88 -19.99 -19.81
N ASP A 230 14.96 -18.79 -19.20
CA ASP A 230 15.01 -17.54 -19.94
C ASP A 230 16.17 -17.54 -20.96
N PRO A 231 15.90 -17.26 -22.25
CA PRO A 231 16.89 -17.44 -23.31
C PRO A 231 18.08 -16.48 -23.21
N VAL A 232 17.92 -15.33 -22.54
CA VAL A 232 18.98 -14.33 -22.36
C VAL A 232 19.78 -14.66 -21.09
N TRP A 233 19.10 -14.97 -19.99
CA TRP A 233 19.74 -15.16 -18.69
C TRP A 233 20.32 -16.55 -18.46
N THR A 234 19.97 -17.54 -19.28
CA THR A 234 20.58 -18.88 -19.25
C THR A 234 22.10 -18.81 -19.42
N VAL A 235 22.60 -17.94 -20.29
CA VAL A 235 24.05 -17.74 -20.51
C VAL A 235 24.72 -17.20 -19.25
N TRP A 236 24.10 -16.20 -18.60
CA TRP A 236 24.59 -15.65 -17.33
C TRP A 236 24.68 -16.73 -16.24
N HIS A 237 23.66 -17.58 -16.11
CA HIS A 237 23.66 -18.66 -15.11
C HIS A 237 24.77 -19.69 -15.34
N ARG A 238 25.07 -20.04 -16.60
CA ARG A 238 26.17 -20.96 -16.92
C ARG A 238 27.51 -20.37 -16.53
N PHE A 239 27.78 -19.12 -16.88
CA PHE A 239 29.00 -18.42 -16.45
C PHE A 239 29.08 -18.29 -14.93
N ALA A 240 27.98 -17.96 -14.26
CA ALA A 240 27.93 -17.81 -12.82
C ALA A 240 28.09 -19.12 -12.03
N ALA A 241 27.93 -20.28 -12.69
CA ALA A 241 28.13 -21.59 -12.08
C ALA A 241 29.60 -22.05 -12.08
N LEU A 242 30.46 -21.41 -12.88
CA LEU A 242 31.89 -21.73 -12.92
C LEU A 242 32.58 -21.28 -11.62
N ALA A 243 33.45 -22.13 -11.07
CA ALA A 243 34.28 -21.76 -9.94
C ALA A 243 35.31 -20.68 -10.35
N ASN A 244 35.64 -19.75 -9.44
CA ASN A 244 36.52 -18.62 -9.75
C ASN A 244 37.89 -19.06 -10.30
N ASN A 245 38.42 -20.19 -9.82
CA ASN A 245 39.70 -20.77 -10.26
C ASN A 245 39.61 -21.53 -11.60
N GLU A 246 38.41 -21.85 -12.08
CA GLU A 246 38.18 -22.58 -13.33
C GLU A 246 37.60 -21.70 -14.44
N PHE A 247 37.19 -20.47 -14.12
CA PHE A 247 36.46 -19.59 -15.01
C PHE A 247 37.17 -19.39 -16.35
N ALA A 248 38.46 -19.03 -16.34
CA ALA A 248 39.21 -18.76 -17.57
C ALA A 248 39.33 -19.99 -18.50
N ALA A 249 39.41 -21.19 -17.93
CA ALA A 249 39.55 -22.44 -18.69
C ALA A 249 38.22 -22.92 -19.27
N LYS A 250 37.11 -22.79 -18.51
CA LYS A 250 35.80 -23.33 -18.89
C LYS A 250 34.88 -22.31 -19.56
N ALA A 251 35.15 -21.01 -19.44
CA ALA A 251 34.33 -19.96 -20.06
C ALA A 251 34.15 -20.10 -21.59
N PRO A 252 35.15 -20.54 -22.39
CA PRO A 252 34.96 -20.72 -23.83
C PRO A 252 33.96 -21.83 -24.22
N GLU A 253 33.61 -22.72 -23.29
CA GLU A 253 32.73 -23.87 -23.52
C GLU A 253 31.24 -23.60 -23.17
N VAL A 254 30.95 -22.42 -22.61
CA VAL A 254 29.62 -22.01 -22.11
C VAL A 254 28.71 -21.48 -23.20
#